data_AF-A0A7X0F5L6-F1
#
_entry.id   AF-A0A7X0F5L6-F1
#
_cell.length_a   1.000
_cell.length_b   1.000
_cell.length_c   1.000
_cell.angle_alpha   90.00
_cell.angle_beta   90.00
_cell.angle_gamma   90.00
#
_symmetry.space_group_name_H-M   'P 1'
#
loop_
_entity.id
_entity.type
_entity.pdbx_description
1 polymer ?
#
loop_
_entity_poly.entity_id
_entity_poly.type
_entity_poly.pdbx_seq_one_letter_code
_entity_poly.pdbx_strand_id
1 'polypeptide(L)'
;MTSLIRRVLCRIGHHRQLDIIQTFRAAQHVGCPDCRRRYAIHHGLRTFVPWDSDFADLYEGMGYDTAHATNRWFDYLDTREHRP
;
A
#
# COMPACT_ATOMS: atom_id res chain seq x y z
N MET A 1 -14.76 4.47 -16.74
CA MET A 1 -15.88 5.00 -15.92
C MET A 1 -16.15 4.21 -14.63
N THR A 2 -15.18 3.49 -14.05
CA THR A 2 -15.38 2.60 -12.88
C THR A 2 -14.60 3.06 -11.63
N SER A 3 -14.29 4.35 -11.53
CA SER A 3 -13.33 4.88 -10.55
C SER A 3 -13.97 5.23 -9.20
N LEU A 4 -15.16 5.85 -9.20
CA LEU A 4 -15.75 6.38 -7.97
C LEU A 4 -16.28 5.28 -7.04
N ILE A 5 -17.07 4.34 -7.58
CA ILE A 5 -17.70 3.27 -6.79
C ILE A 5 -16.63 2.39 -6.12
N ARG A 6 -15.56 2.06 -6.84
CA ARG A 6 -14.45 1.24 -6.33
C ARG A 6 -13.69 1.95 -5.21
N ARG A 7 -13.47 3.27 -5.34
CA ARG A 7 -12.89 4.11 -4.28
C ARG A 7 -13.78 4.20 -3.03
N VAL A 8 -15.09 4.30 -3.21
CA VAL A 8 -16.06 4.31 -2.09
C VAL A 8 -16.08 2.97 -1.36
N LEU A 9 -16.12 1.84 -2.07
CA LEU A 9 -16.06 0.50 -1.47
C LEU A 9 -14.76 0.26 -0.69
N CYS A 10 -13.63 0.74 -1.21
CA CYS A 10 -12.37 0.70 -0.48
C CYS A 10 -12.40 1.55 0.81
N ARG A 11 -13.18 2.64 0.83
CA ARG A 11 -13.28 3.53 1.99
C ARG A 11 -14.07 2.91 3.14
N ILE A 12 -15.00 2.00 2.85
CA ILE A 12 -15.71 1.18 3.83
C ILE A 12 -14.96 -0.12 4.18
N GLY A 13 -13.69 -0.24 3.80
CA GLY A 13 -12.82 -1.38 4.15
C GLY A 13 -12.86 -2.56 3.19
N HIS A 14 -13.64 -2.48 2.10
CA HIS A 14 -13.74 -3.56 1.12
C HIS A 14 -12.65 -3.45 0.04
N HIS A 15 -11.42 -3.84 0.37
CA HIS A 15 -10.30 -3.90 -0.56
C HIS A 15 -10.28 -5.23 -1.33
N ARG A 16 -10.55 -5.19 -2.65
CA ARG A 16 -10.58 -6.39 -3.50
C ARG A 16 -9.17 -6.92 -3.84
N GLN A 17 -8.20 -6.03 -3.94
CA GLN A 17 -6.82 -6.35 -4.26
C GLN A 17 -5.90 -5.43 -3.47
N LEU A 18 -4.79 -5.99 -3.01
CA LEU A 18 -3.68 -5.29 -2.39
C LEU A 18 -2.40 -5.68 -3.10
N ASP A 19 -1.62 -4.69 -3.50
CA ASP A 19 -0.29 -4.88 -4.07
C ASP A 19 0.74 -4.81 -2.95
N ILE A 20 1.74 -5.67 -2.99
CA ILE A 20 2.86 -5.62 -2.04
C ILE A 20 3.82 -4.53 -2.51
N ILE A 21 3.95 -3.47 -1.71
CA ILE A 21 4.91 -2.38 -1.97
C ILE A 21 6.31 -2.82 -1.51
N GLN A 22 6.41 -3.38 -0.30
CA GLN A 22 7.67 -3.87 0.27
C GLN A 22 7.39 -4.93 1.35
N THR A 23 8.29 -5.90 1.50
CA THR A 23 8.21 -6.94 2.55
C THR A 23 9.33 -6.77 3.56
N PHE A 24 8.98 -6.80 4.85
CA PHE A 24 9.87 -6.71 6.01
C PHE A 24 9.75 -7.99 6.85
N ARG A 25 10.35 -9.09 6.39
CA ARG A 25 10.23 -10.41 7.03
C ARG A 25 8.77 -10.82 7.26
N ALA A 26 8.26 -10.68 8.50
CA ALA A 26 6.89 -11.03 8.90
C ALA A 26 5.87 -9.90 8.71
N ALA A 27 6.33 -8.70 8.33
CA ALA A 27 5.49 -7.55 8.03
C ALA A 27 5.57 -7.15 6.56
N GLN A 28 4.55 -6.45 6.06
CA GLN A 28 4.47 -5.97 4.69
C GLN A 28 3.90 -4.57 4.66
N HIS A 29 4.50 -3.72 3.83
CA HIS A 29 3.89 -2.49 3.34
C HIS A 29 3.10 -2.85 2.09
N VAL A 30 1.79 -2.63 2.12
CA VAL A 30 0.89 -2.93 1.00
C VAL A 30 0.10 -1.70 0.58
N GLY A 31 -0.31 -1.66 -0.67
CA GLY A 31 -1.09 -0.57 -1.25
C GLY A 31 -2.33 -1.09 -1.95
N CYS A 32 -3.44 -0.34 -1.86
CA CYS A 32 -4.61 -0.62 -2.67
C CYS A 32 -4.54 0.19 -3.97
N PRO A 33 -4.48 -0.44 -5.16
CA PRO A 33 -4.37 0.29 -6.44
C PRO A 33 -5.59 1.18 -6.73
N ASP A 34 -6.74 0.88 -6.10
CA ASP A 34 -8.02 1.54 -6.40
C ASP A 34 -8.20 2.85 -5.65
N CYS A 35 -7.92 2.84 -4.35
CA CYS A 35 -8.03 4.00 -3.48
C CYS A 35 -6.70 4.66 -3.17
N ARG A 36 -5.59 4.10 -3.66
CA ARG A 36 -4.21 4.58 -3.47
C ARG A 36 -3.79 4.70 -1.99
N ARG A 37 -4.54 4.05 -1.08
CA ARG A 37 -4.19 3.99 0.35
C ARG A 37 -3.18 2.89 0.60
N ARG A 38 -2.38 3.10 1.65
CA ARG A 38 -1.28 2.23 2.07
C ARG A 38 -1.58 1.68 3.45
N TYR A 39 -1.11 0.47 3.70
CA TYR A 39 -1.37 -0.26 4.94
C TYR A 39 -0.12 -1.05 5.36
N ALA A 40 0.04 -1.20 6.66
CA ALA A 40 0.98 -2.14 7.26
C ALA A 40 0.23 -3.43 7.64
N ILE A 41 0.77 -4.56 7.20
CA ILE A 41 0.32 -5.90 7.61
C ILE A 41 1.41 -6.53 8.44
N HIS A 42 1.08 -7.09 9.59
CA HIS A 42 1.98 -8.00 10.29
C HIS A 42 1.32 -9.37 10.44
N HIS A 43 1.83 -10.37 9.72
CA HIS A 43 1.22 -11.70 9.63
C HIS A 43 1.15 -12.41 10.98
N GLY A 44 2.24 -12.32 11.76
CA GLY A 44 2.29 -12.93 13.11
C GLY A 44 1.32 -12.32 14.12
N LEU A 45 0.96 -11.04 13.96
CA LEU A 45 0.05 -10.34 14.86
C LEU A 45 -1.36 -10.25 14.28
N ARG A 46 -1.56 -10.73 13.04
CA ARG A 46 -2.81 -10.61 12.28
C ARG A 46 -3.36 -9.18 12.26
N THR A 47 -2.46 -8.19 12.15
CA THR A 47 -2.82 -6.78 12.12
C THR A 47 -2.86 -6.26 10.70
N PHE A 48 -3.81 -5.34 10.46
CA PHE A 48 -3.96 -4.58 9.23
C PHE A 48 -4.29 -3.15 9.63
N VAL A 49 -3.32 -2.25 9.51
CA VAL A 49 -3.45 -0.86 9.97
C VAL A 49 -3.01 0.12 8.87
N PRO A 50 -3.53 1.36 8.85
CA PRO A 50 -3.06 2.37 7.92
C PRO A 50 -1.54 2.56 8.03
N TRP A 51 -0.89 2.75 6.88
CA TRP A 51 0.52 3.12 6.85
C TRP A 51 0.65 4.63 7.08
N ASP A 52 1.45 5.02 8.07
CA ASP A 52 1.77 6.41 8.44
C ASP A 52 3.29 6.67 8.40
N SER A 53 3.70 7.86 8.84
CA SER A 53 5.11 8.25 8.93
C SER A 53 5.89 7.41 9.93
N ASP A 54 5.26 7.00 11.03
CA ASP A 54 5.94 6.29 12.12
C ASP A 54 6.38 4.90 11.65
N PHE A 55 5.58 4.24 10.81
CA PHE A 55 6.01 3.02 10.13
C PHE A 55 7.15 3.26 9.15
N ALA A 56 7.13 4.35 8.39
CA ALA A 56 8.23 4.70 7.48
C ALA A 56 9.53 4.86 8.26
N ASP A 57 9.53 5.69 9.30
CA ASP A 57 10.69 5.97 10.14
C ASP A 57 11.22 4.68 10.81
N LEU A 58 10.32 3.83 11.31
CA LEU A 58 10.68 2.55 11.94
C LEU A 58 11.46 1.64 10.98
N TYR A 59 10.93 1.42 9.77
CA TYR A 59 11.56 0.50 8.82
C TYR A 59 12.77 1.13 8.11
N GLU A 60 12.78 2.45 7.91
CA GLU A 60 13.96 3.17 7.43
C GLU A 60 15.11 3.10 8.45
N GLY A 61 14.80 3.21 9.75
CA GLY A 61 15.76 2.97 10.83
C GLY A 61 16.33 1.54 10.84
N MET A 62 15.64 0.58 10.22
CA MET A 62 16.12 -0.81 10.04
C MET A 62 16.87 -1.03 8.71
N GLY A 63 17.06 0.03 7.91
CA GLY A 63 17.81 0.00 6.64
C GLY A 63 16.96 -0.31 5.40
N TYR A 64 15.63 -0.24 5.49
CA TYR A 64 14.76 -0.37 4.33
C TYR A 64 14.51 0.99 3.67
N ASP A 65 14.50 1.03 2.34
CA ASP A 65 14.13 2.26 1.61
C ASP A 65 12.62 2.26 1.31
N THR A 66 11.83 2.79 2.25
CA THR A 66 10.36 2.78 2.14
C THR A 66 9.87 3.85 1.18
N ALA A 67 10.56 4.98 1.10
CA ALA A 67 10.28 6.07 0.17
C ALA A 67 10.45 5.61 -1.29
N HIS A 68 11.57 5.00 -1.65
CA HIS A 68 11.79 4.50 -3.01
C HIS A 68 10.78 3.43 -3.40
N ALA A 69 10.49 2.47 -2.50
CA ALA A 69 9.50 1.44 -2.75
C ALA A 69 8.11 2.04 -3.01
N THR A 70 7.72 3.04 -2.21
CA THR A 70 6.46 3.77 -2.36
C THR A 70 6.38 4.51 -3.69
N ASN A 71 7.44 5.24 -4.07
CA ASN A 71 7.48 6.02 -5.31
C ASN A 71 7.35 5.09 -6.53
N ARG A 72 8.10 3.98 -6.56
CA ARG A 72 7.97 2.99 -7.64
C ARG A 72 6.56 2.43 -7.77
N TRP A 73 5.87 2.22 -6.64
CA TRP A 73 4.49 1.75 -6.67
C TRP A 73 3.54 2.80 -7.26
N PHE A 74 3.68 4.07 -6.89
CA PHE A 74 2.88 5.14 -7.49
C PHE A 74 3.15 5.30 -8.99
N ASP A 75 4.41 5.26 -9.43
CA ASP A 75 4.77 5.29 -10.85
C ASP A 75 4.12 4.12 -11.61
N TYR A 76 4.11 2.92 -11.02
CA TYR A 76 3.42 1.76 -11.58
C TYR A 76 1.90 1.98 -11.68
N LEU A 77 1.26 2.58 -10.68
CA LEU A 77 -0.18 2.87 -10.75
C LEU A 77 -0.50 3.88 -11.84
N ASP A 78 0.30 4.93 -11.97
CA ASP A 78 0.07 5.97 -12.97
C ASP A 78 0.30 5.43 -14.40
N THR A 79 1.32 4.57 -14.61
CA THR A 79 1.49 3.88 -15.90
C THR A 79 0.37 2.90 -16.21
N ARG A 80 -0.22 2.23 -15.20
CA ARG A 80 -1.37 1.34 -15.36
C ARG A 80 -2.64 2.10 -15.75
N GLU A 81 -2.83 3.32 -15.26
CA GLU A 81 -3.98 4.16 -15.58
C GLU A 81 -3.97 4.64 -17.06
N HIS A 82 -2.78 4.78 -17.66
CA HIS A 82 -2.59 5.25 -19.03
C HIS A 82 -2.41 4.14 -20.08
N ARG A 83 -2.60 2.86 -19.70
CA ARG A 83 -2.54 1.73 -20.62
C ARG A 83 -3.91 1.60 -21.35
N PRO A 84 -3.95 1.60 -22.70
CA PRO A 84 -5.21 1.51 -23.45
C PRO A 84 -5.94 0.18 -23.22
#